data_AF-A0AAX6G4I7-F1
#
_entry.id   AF-A0AAX6G4I7-F1
#
_cell.length_a   1.000
_cell.length_b   1.000
_cell.length_c   1.000
_cell.angle_alpha   90.00
_cell.angle_beta   90.00
_cell.angle_gamma   90.00
#
_symmetry.space_group_name_H-M   'P 1'
#
loop_
_entity.id
_entity.type
_entity.pdbx_description
1 polymer ?
#
loop_
_entity_poly.entity_id
_entity_poly.type
_entity_poly.pdbx_seq_one_letter_code
_entity_poly.pdbx_strand_id
1 'polypeptide(L)'
;MTCRRKLCSGCYMDNKFYVIGGQNEKGENLTCGEFYDLERNTWVRITDMIKGAPSWSSRSPPLIAVANDNLYSLEASSNQLRVYLKKSNSWKDLGRAPVRADHSRGWGVAFKSLGDELLVIGTTSDTYTCRGMTICTCKPDLESDSLEWIVLVSNGDQWSSFIFNCSVMMA
;
A
#
# COMPACT_ATOMS: atom_id res chain seq x y z
N MET A 1 5.39 8.32 -19.14
CA MET A 1 4.43 8.86 -18.17
C MET A 1 4.02 10.24 -18.63
N THR A 2 2.75 10.64 -18.42
CA THR A 2 2.26 11.98 -18.80
C THR A 2 2.48 13.03 -17.71
N CYS A 3 2.77 12.60 -16.47
CA CYS A 3 3.09 13.48 -15.34
C CYS A 3 4.40 13.04 -14.67
N ARG A 4 5.34 13.98 -14.52
CA ARG A 4 6.55 13.76 -13.72
C ARG A 4 6.18 13.68 -12.25
N ARG A 5 6.67 12.65 -11.57
CA ARG A 5 6.33 12.37 -10.18
C ARG A 5 7.49 11.76 -9.39
N LYS A 6 7.50 11.98 -8.09
CA LYS A 6 8.35 11.32 -7.09
C LYS A 6 7.47 10.74 -5.98
N LEU A 7 8.04 9.87 -5.14
CA LEU A 7 7.32 9.25 -4.02
C LEU A 7 6.01 8.55 -4.43
N CYS A 8 5.96 8.03 -5.66
CA CYS A 8 4.84 7.24 -6.17
C CYS A 8 5.10 5.76 -5.94
N SER A 9 4.07 4.95 -6.11
CA SER A 9 4.19 3.50 -6.03
C SER A 9 3.82 2.85 -7.35
N GLY A 10 4.62 1.86 -7.74
CA GLY A 10 4.41 1.08 -8.95
C GLY A 10 3.85 -0.30 -8.61
N CYS A 11 2.95 -0.80 -9.45
CA CYS A 11 2.49 -2.18 -9.38
C CYS A 11 2.18 -2.74 -10.77
N TYR A 12 2.03 -4.05 -10.86
CA TYR A 12 1.60 -4.73 -12.07
C TYR A 12 0.28 -5.45 -11.78
N MET A 13 -0.74 -5.18 -12.58
CA MET A 13 -2.06 -5.84 -12.51
C MET A 13 -2.72 -5.75 -13.88
N ASP A 14 -3.69 -6.61 -14.19
CA ASP A 14 -4.44 -6.57 -15.47
C ASP A 14 -3.52 -6.54 -16.71
N ASN A 15 -2.38 -7.23 -16.63
CA ASN A 15 -1.34 -7.24 -17.67
C ASN A 15 -0.78 -5.84 -18.03
N LYS A 16 -0.85 -4.88 -17.10
CA LYS A 16 -0.37 -3.50 -17.29
C LYS A 16 0.44 -3.03 -16.08
N PHE A 17 1.42 -2.16 -16.34
CA PHE A 17 2.20 -1.53 -15.29
C PHE A 17 1.56 -0.20 -14.87
N TYR A 18 1.23 -0.08 -13.59
CA TYR A 18 0.59 1.09 -13.00
C TYR A 18 1.60 1.88 -12.16
N VAL A 19 1.44 3.20 -12.16
CA VAL A 19 2.13 4.13 -11.27
C VAL A 19 1.08 5.02 -10.61
N ILE A 20 1.03 4.98 -9.28
CA ILE A 20 -0.08 5.50 -8.48
C ILE A 20 0.44 6.57 -7.52
N GLY A 21 -0.25 7.71 -7.50
CA GLY A 21 -0.01 8.80 -6.55
C GLY A 21 1.37 9.44 -6.63
N GLY A 22 1.90 9.81 -5.47
CA GLY A 22 3.17 10.54 -5.32
C GLY A 22 2.99 12.05 -5.39
N GLN A 23 4.05 12.75 -5.77
CA GLN A 23 4.11 14.21 -5.81
C GLN A 23 4.66 14.69 -7.15
N ASN A 24 4.13 15.79 -7.68
CA ASN A 24 4.70 16.44 -8.86
C ASN A 24 5.96 17.26 -8.53
N GLU A 25 6.50 17.95 -9.54
CA GLU A 25 7.70 18.79 -9.41
C GLU A 25 7.54 19.95 -8.40
N LYS A 26 6.30 20.43 -8.21
CA LYS A 26 5.97 21.47 -7.24
C LYS A 26 5.80 20.92 -5.82
N GLY A 27 5.90 19.59 -5.64
CA GLY A 27 5.64 18.92 -4.37
C GLY A 27 4.15 18.73 -4.06
N GLU A 28 3.25 19.00 -5.02
CA GLU A 28 1.82 18.81 -4.84
C GLU A 28 1.49 17.31 -4.92
N ASN A 29 0.68 16.82 -3.97
CA ASN A 29 0.25 15.43 -3.94
C ASN A 29 -0.64 15.12 -5.15
N LEU A 30 -0.36 14.01 -5.83
CA LEU A 30 -1.12 13.53 -6.97
C LEU A 30 -2.17 12.54 -6.50
N THR A 31 -3.43 12.79 -6.83
CA THR A 31 -4.56 11.86 -6.61
C THR A 31 -4.70 10.84 -7.74
N CYS A 32 -3.98 11.03 -8.85
CA CYS A 32 -4.12 10.19 -10.04
C CYS A 32 -3.21 8.96 -10.02
N GLY A 33 -3.63 7.96 -10.81
CA GLY A 33 -2.75 6.91 -11.31
C GLY A 33 -2.51 7.06 -12.81
N GLU A 34 -1.56 6.31 -13.33
CA GLU A 34 -1.38 6.09 -14.75
C GLU A 34 -1.01 4.61 -14.96
N PHE A 35 -1.45 4.02 -16.06
CA PHE A 35 -0.93 2.73 -16.50
C PHE A 35 -0.30 2.84 -17.87
N TYR A 36 0.66 1.96 -18.13
CA TYR A 36 1.27 1.83 -19.44
C TYR A 36 0.50 0.80 -20.26
N ASP A 37 -0.07 1.25 -21.37
CA ASP A 37 -0.76 0.42 -22.33
C ASP A 37 0.23 -0.07 -23.40
N LEU A 38 0.62 -1.34 -23.30
CA LEU A 38 1.60 -1.98 -24.20
C LEU A 38 1.14 -1.97 -25.65
N GLU A 39 -0.16 -2.19 -25.90
CA GLU A 39 -0.71 -2.24 -27.27
C GLU A 39 -0.62 -0.88 -27.97
N ARG A 40 -0.87 0.20 -27.22
CA ARG A 40 -0.86 1.57 -27.72
C ARG A 40 0.49 2.25 -27.54
N ASN A 41 1.44 1.61 -26.87
CA ASN A 41 2.73 2.19 -26.48
C ASN A 41 2.59 3.57 -25.80
N THR A 42 1.59 3.73 -24.93
CA THR A 42 1.27 5.03 -24.32
C THR A 42 0.92 4.90 -22.85
N TRP A 43 1.09 5.99 -22.11
CA TRP A 43 0.61 6.09 -20.73
C TRP A 43 -0.80 6.64 -20.71
N VAL A 44 -1.70 5.93 -20.04
CA VAL A 44 -3.11 6.31 -19.88
C VAL A 44 -3.34 6.75 -18.45
N ARG A 45 -3.89 7.95 -18.28
CA ARG A 45 -4.13 8.55 -16.97
C ARG A 45 -5.48 8.14 -16.39
N ILE A 46 -5.48 7.81 -15.10
CA ILE A 46 -6.68 7.58 -14.27
C ILE A 46 -6.77 8.73 -13.26
N THR A 47 -7.76 9.59 -13.42
CA THR A 47 -8.01 10.73 -12.51
C THR A 47 -8.59 10.24 -11.19
N ASP A 48 -8.24 10.91 -10.09
CA ASP A 48 -8.83 10.68 -8.74
C ASP A 48 -8.82 9.23 -8.25
N MET A 49 -7.78 8.49 -8.65
CA MET A 49 -7.57 7.11 -8.23
C MET A 49 -7.34 6.99 -6.72
N ILE A 50 -6.70 7.96 -6.07
CA ILE A 50 -6.56 8.06 -4.61
C ILE A 50 -7.47 9.19 -4.12
N LYS A 51 -8.58 8.83 -3.47
CA LYS A 51 -9.50 9.82 -2.91
C LYS A 51 -9.04 10.25 -1.52
N GLY A 52 -8.93 11.56 -1.35
CA GLY A 52 -8.81 12.18 -0.04
C GLY A 52 -7.41 12.16 0.54
N ALA A 53 -6.34 12.32 -0.25
CA ALA A 53 -5.01 12.62 0.29
C ALA A 53 -5.10 13.91 1.13
N PRO A 54 -5.13 13.83 2.48
CA PRO A 54 -5.13 15.02 3.31
C PRO A 54 -3.83 15.79 3.06
N SER A 55 -3.96 17.11 3.05
CA SER A 55 -2.99 18.17 2.72
C SER A 55 -1.64 18.17 3.44
N TRP A 56 -1.23 17.06 4.07
CA TRP A 56 -0.03 16.98 4.87
C TRP A 56 1.20 16.60 4.03
N SER A 57 2.23 17.44 4.16
CA SER A 57 3.60 17.14 3.75
C SER A 57 4.15 15.94 4.53
N SER A 58 5.02 15.15 3.89
CA SER A 58 5.84 14.06 4.48
C SER A 58 5.19 12.69 4.72
N ARG A 59 4.28 12.22 3.86
CA ARG A 59 3.85 10.79 3.86
C ARG A 59 4.84 9.90 3.10
N SER A 60 4.81 8.61 3.41
CA SER A 60 5.41 7.59 2.56
C SER A 60 4.77 7.60 1.16
N PRO A 61 5.43 7.01 0.16
CA PRO A 61 4.74 6.58 -1.05
C PRO A 61 3.50 5.74 -0.71
N PRO A 62 2.47 5.70 -1.57
CA PRO A 62 1.27 4.89 -1.35
C PRO A 62 1.64 3.43 -1.03
N LEU A 63 1.22 2.93 0.13
CA LEU A 63 1.47 1.54 0.49
C LEU A 63 0.51 0.67 -0.33
N ILE A 64 1.01 0.02 -1.39
CA ILE A 64 0.19 -0.80 -2.29
C ILE A 64 0.74 -2.22 -2.44
N ALA A 65 -0.16 -3.15 -2.68
CA ALA A 65 0.14 -4.54 -3.03
C ALA A 65 -0.91 -5.06 -4.02
N VAL A 66 -0.53 -6.01 -4.87
CA VAL A 66 -1.45 -6.65 -5.81
C VAL A 66 -1.50 -8.14 -5.52
N ALA A 67 -2.69 -8.66 -5.24
CA ALA A 67 -2.94 -10.08 -5.02
C ALA A 67 -4.17 -10.49 -5.84
N ASN A 68 -4.07 -11.59 -6.60
CA ASN A 68 -5.13 -12.05 -7.52
C ASN A 68 -5.66 -10.94 -8.44
N ASP A 69 -4.77 -10.17 -9.07
CA ASP A 69 -5.08 -8.99 -9.89
C ASP A 69 -5.88 -7.88 -9.18
N ASN A 70 -6.14 -7.99 -7.88
CA ASN A 70 -6.78 -6.94 -7.11
C ASN A 70 -5.72 -6.04 -6.48
N LEU A 71 -5.91 -4.74 -6.61
CA LEU A 71 -5.05 -3.74 -6.01
C LEU A 71 -5.55 -3.41 -4.60
N TYR A 72 -4.65 -3.55 -3.64
CA TYR A 72 -4.87 -3.21 -2.25
C TYR A 72 -4.00 -2.01 -1.85
N SER A 73 -4.51 -1.23 -0.90
CA SER A 73 -3.80 -0.11 -0.29
C SER A 73 -3.93 -0.17 1.23
N LEU A 74 -2.84 0.06 1.95
CA LEU A 74 -2.86 0.29 3.39
C LEU A 74 -2.80 1.79 3.66
N GLU A 75 -3.92 2.38 4.07
CA GLU A 75 -4.04 3.81 4.24
C GLU A 75 -3.27 4.30 5.47
N ALA A 76 -2.15 4.97 5.21
CA ALA A 76 -1.17 5.44 6.19
C ALA A 76 -1.68 6.51 7.19
N SER A 77 -2.95 6.88 7.17
CA SER A 77 -3.54 7.76 8.20
C SER A 77 -4.69 7.15 8.98
N SER A 78 -5.43 6.21 8.38
CA SER A 78 -6.56 5.55 9.04
C SER A 78 -6.26 4.11 9.45
N ASN A 79 -5.09 3.60 9.04
CA ASN A 79 -4.68 2.21 9.20
C ASN A 79 -5.66 1.19 8.60
N GLN A 80 -6.43 1.63 7.60
CA GLN A 80 -7.42 0.80 6.91
C GLN A 80 -6.77 0.14 5.70
N LEU A 81 -6.93 -1.18 5.60
CA LEU A 81 -6.75 -1.90 4.36
C LEU A 81 -7.94 -1.60 3.44
N ARG A 82 -7.64 -1.33 2.18
CA ARG A 82 -8.62 -1.00 1.14
C ARG A 82 -8.38 -1.82 -0.10
N VAL A 83 -9.44 -2.16 -0.81
CA VAL A 83 -9.37 -2.73 -2.17
C VAL A 83 -9.90 -1.75 -3.20
N TYR A 84 -9.23 -1.68 -4.34
CA TYR A 84 -9.60 -0.81 -5.44
C TYR A 84 -10.69 -1.44 -6.32
N LEU A 85 -11.84 -0.78 -6.39
CA LEU A 85 -12.96 -1.14 -7.24
C LEU A 85 -12.77 -0.53 -8.64
N LYS A 86 -12.18 -1.32 -9.56
CA LYS A 86 -11.77 -0.87 -10.90
C LYS A 86 -12.90 -0.24 -11.72
N LYS A 87 -14.12 -0.81 -11.65
CA LYS A 87 -15.29 -0.36 -12.44
C LYS A 87 -15.76 1.04 -12.04
N SER A 88 -15.67 1.37 -10.75
CA SER A 88 -16.18 2.63 -10.19
C SER A 88 -15.08 3.64 -9.86
N ASN A 89 -13.80 3.27 -10.06
CA ASN A 89 -12.64 4.09 -9.68
C ASN A 89 -12.76 4.59 -8.23
N SER A 90 -12.96 3.64 -7.31
CA SER A 90 -13.18 3.91 -5.89
C SER A 90 -12.52 2.86 -5.02
N TRP A 91 -12.46 3.11 -3.72
CA TRP A 91 -11.91 2.16 -2.75
C TRP A 91 -13.01 1.66 -1.83
N LYS A 92 -12.99 0.36 -1.51
CA LYS A 92 -13.79 -0.25 -0.45
C LYS A 92 -12.88 -0.50 0.74
N ASP A 93 -13.29 -0.03 1.92
CA ASP A 93 -12.60 -0.34 3.18
C ASP A 93 -12.85 -1.81 3.53
N LEU A 94 -11.79 -2.51 3.88
CA LEU A 94 -11.80 -3.93 4.21
C LEU A 94 -11.63 -4.15 5.72
N GLY A 95 -10.93 -3.27 6.42
CA GLY A 95 -10.75 -3.35 7.86
C GLY A 95 -9.36 -2.88 8.27
N ARG A 96 -9.10 -2.82 9.57
CA ARG A 96 -7.80 -2.35 10.08
C ARG A 96 -6.73 -3.43 9.97
N ALA A 97 -5.54 -3.02 9.58
CA ALA A 97 -4.36 -3.89 9.66
C ALA A 97 -3.85 -3.99 11.12
N PRO A 98 -3.21 -5.10 11.50
CA PRO A 98 -2.62 -5.27 12.83
C PRO A 98 -1.41 -4.34 13.04
N VAL A 99 -0.66 -4.06 11.98
CA VAL A 99 0.47 -3.12 11.98
C VAL A 99 -0.04 -1.67 11.93
N ARG A 100 0.65 -0.77 12.61
CA ARG A 100 0.33 0.66 12.74
C ARG A 100 1.01 1.52 11.68
N ALA A 101 0.47 1.52 10.46
CA ALA A 101 0.92 2.41 9.39
C ALA A 101 0.61 3.89 9.66
N ASP A 102 -0.35 4.17 10.54
CA ASP A 102 -0.79 5.52 10.92
C ASP A 102 0.20 6.27 11.82
N HIS A 103 1.01 5.57 12.61
CA HIS A 103 1.96 6.18 13.56
C HIS A 103 3.08 6.96 12.89
N SER A 104 3.64 6.41 11.83
CA SER A 104 4.78 6.97 11.10
C SER A 104 4.38 7.47 9.71
N ARG A 105 3.09 7.73 9.46
CA ARG A 105 2.56 8.16 8.16
C ARG A 105 3.01 7.24 7.01
N GLY A 106 3.00 5.93 7.29
CA GLY A 106 3.34 4.84 6.39
C GLY A 106 4.83 4.51 6.30
N TRP A 107 5.71 5.31 6.91
CA TRP A 107 7.14 5.05 6.90
C TRP A 107 7.51 3.86 7.81
N GLY A 108 8.45 3.01 7.38
CA GLY A 108 8.86 1.85 8.17
C GLY A 108 7.88 0.68 8.14
N VAL A 109 6.82 0.76 7.32
CA VAL A 109 5.91 -0.36 7.04
C VAL A 109 6.23 -0.96 5.68
N ALA A 110 6.39 -2.28 5.64
CA ALA A 110 6.43 -3.02 4.39
C ALA A 110 5.04 -3.59 4.11
N PHE A 111 4.46 -3.22 2.97
CA PHE A 111 3.24 -3.82 2.46
C PHE A 111 3.52 -4.35 1.06
N LYS A 112 3.40 -5.67 0.89
CA LYS A 112 3.80 -6.39 -0.32
C LYS A 112 2.83 -7.52 -0.61
N SER A 113 2.84 -8.00 -1.85
CA SER A 113 2.19 -9.27 -2.19
C SER A 113 3.10 -10.45 -1.88
N LEU A 114 2.48 -11.56 -1.50
CA LEU A 114 3.12 -12.85 -1.28
C LEU A 114 2.25 -13.92 -1.96
N GLY A 115 2.52 -14.20 -3.23
CA GLY A 115 1.62 -15.03 -4.04
C GLY A 115 0.23 -14.39 -4.17
N ASP A 116 -0.79 -15.10 -3.73
CA ASP A 116 -2.19 -14.64 -3.65
C ASP A 116 -2.55 -13.97 -2.32
N GLU A 117 -1.57 -13.77 -1.44
CA GLU A 117 -1.73 -13.16 -0.12
C GLU A 117 -1.10 -11.77 -0.03
N LEU A 118 -1.46 -11.06 1.03
CA LEU A 118 -0.89 -9.79 1.44
C LEU A 118 0.06 -9.99 2.60
N LEU A 119 1.27 -9.45 2.48
CA LEU A 119 2.27 -9.41 3.54
C LEU A 119 2.36 -7.99 4.11
N VAL A 120 2.20 -7.86 5.43
CA VAL A 120 2.41 -6.62 6.16
C VAL A 120 3.47 -6.83 7.22
N ILE A 121 4.46 -5.94 7.27
CA ILE A 121 5.49 -5.94 8.29
C ILE A 121 5.59 -4.53 8.88
N GLY A 122 5.62 -4.44 10.21
CA GLY A 122 5.88 -3.19 10.90
C GLY A 122 5.59 -3.30 12.40
N THR A 123 5.54 -2.15 13.06
CA THR A 123 5.23 -2.04 14.48
C THR A 123 3.73 -2.22 14.74
N THR A 124 3.39 -2.89 15.84
CA THR A 124 2.03 -3.04 16.37
C THR A 124 1.77 -2.19 17.61
N SER A 125 2.82 -1.57 18.17
CA SER A 125 2.74 -0.84 19.44
C SER A 125 2.38 0.63 19.23
N ASP A 126 1.49 1.13 20.10
CA ASP A 126 1.15 2.54 20.22
C ASP A 126 2.21 3.35 21.00
N THR A 127 3.24 2.72 21.57
CA THR A 127 4.24 3.39 22.41
C THR A 127 5.48 3.82 21.63
N TYR A 128 5.95 5.05 21.89
CA TYR A 128 7.19 5.62 21.34
C TYR A 128 8.45 4.81 21.66
N THR A 129 8.38 3.88 22.62
CA THR A 129 9.49 3.00 22.97
C THR A 129 9.74 1.90 21.94
N CYS A 130 8.88 1.77 20.91
CA CYS A 130 9.11 1.09 19.63
C CYS A 130 10.06 -0.13 19.73
N ARG A 131 9.64 -1.13 20.50
CA ARG A 131 10.30 -2.43 20.56
C ARG A 131 9.35 -3.45 19.97
N GLY A 132 9.79 -4.06 18.88
CA GLY A 132 9.11 -5.19 18.26
C GLY A 132 8.51 -4.87 16.89
N MET A 133 8.78 -5.78 15.97
CA MET A 133 8.25 -5.79 14.61
C MET A 133 7.44 -7.07 14.46
N THR A 134 6.27 -6.93 13.84
CA THR A 134 5.35 -8.03 13.58
C THR A 134 5.27 -8.27 12.08
N ILE A 135 5.31 -9.55 11.70
CA ILE A 135 5.08 -10.00 10.33
C ILE A 135 3.70 -10.66 10.31
N CYS A 136 2.80 -10.12 9.49
CA CYS A 136 1.45 -10.65 9.30
C CYS A 136 1.20 -10.95 7.83
N THR A 137 0.43 -12.00 7.59
CA THR A 137 -0.12 -12.32 6.29
C THR A 137 -1.64 -12.29 6.33
N CYS A 138 -2.26 -12.02 5.19
CA CYS A 138 -3.71 -12.08 5.05
C CYS A 138 -4.05 -12.48 3.63
N LYS A 139 -4.96 -13.46 3.51
CA LYS A 139 -5.58 -13.79 2.23
C LYS A 139 -6.93 -13.06 2.15
N PRO A 140 -7.01 -11.96 1.38
CA PRO A 140 -8.24 -11.18 1.31
C PRO A 140 -9.33 -11.98 0.57
N ASP A 141 -10.44 -12.22 1.25
CA ASP A 141 -11.69 -12.69 0.65
C ASP A 141 -12.62 -11.49 0.44
N LEU A 142 -13.05 -11.25 -0.79
CA LEU A 142 -13.89 -10.11 -1.14
C LEU A 142 -15.38 -10.35 -0.83
N GLU A 143 -15.77 -11.61 -0.66
CA GLU A 143 -17.13 -12.04 -0.31
C GLU A 143 -17.35 -12.09 1.21
N SER A 144 -16.26 -12.18 1.98
CA SER A 144 -16.31 -12.14 3.44
C SER A 144 -16.24 -10.71 3.98
N ASP A 145 -17.02 -10.42 5.02
CA ASP A 145 -17.00 -9.14 5.73
C ASP A 145 -15.88 -9.04 6.77
N SER A 146 -15.11 -10.11 7.00
CA SER A 146 -14.03 -10.14 7.99
C SER A 146 -12.69 -10.52 7.37
N LEU A 147 -11.64 -9.73 7.62
CA LEU A 147 -10.27 -10.13 7.32
C LEU A 147 -9.62 -10.81 8.51
N GLU A 148 -9.18 -12.04 8.26
CA GLU A 148 -8.35 -12.80 9.17
C GLU A 148 -6.88 -12.53 8.86
N TRP A 149 -6.18 -11.95 9.84
CA TRP A 149 -4.74 -11.73 9.79
C TRP A 149 -4.03 -12.86 10.51
N ILE A 150 -3.12 -13.54 9.81
CA ILE A 150 -2.26 -14.58 10.38
C ILE A 150 -0.94 -13.92 10.80
N VAL A 151 -0.68 -13.90 12.11
CA VAL A 151 0.58 -13.39 12.66
C VAL A 151 1.64 -14.48 12.57
N LEU A 152 2.67 -14.27 11.73
CA LEU A 152 3.76 -15.23 11.55
C LEU A 152 4.86 -15.06 12.60
N VAL A 153 5.20 -13.81 12.91
CA VAL A 153 6.23 -13.46 13.88
C VAL A 153 5.79 -12.23 14.65
N SER A 154 5.90 -12.28 15.98
CA SER A 154 5.75 -11.14 16.88
C SER A 154 6.86 -11.22 17.92
N ASN A 155 7.98 -10.53 17.68
CA ASN A 155 9.09 -10.52 18.63
C ASN A 155 9.13 -9.17 19.35
N GLY A 156 8.92 -9.20 20.67
CA GLY A 156 8.66 -8.01 21.49
C GLY A 156 9.86 -7.10 21.77
N ASP A 157 11.12 -7.55 21.63
CA ASP A 157 12.23 -6.78 22.24
C ASP A 157 13.54 -6.68 21.46
N GLN A 158 13.70 -7.34 20.31
CA GLN A 158 15.01 -7.46 19.66
C GLN A 158 15.15 -6.78 18.29
N TRP A 159 14.06 -6.34 17.66
CA TRP A 159 14.09 -5.84 16.28
C TRP A 159 13.85 -4.33 16.21
N SER A 160 14.60 -3.66 15.33
CA SER A 160 14.31 -2.28 14.91
C SER A 160 12.85 -2.20 14.46
N SER A 161 12.12 -1.21 14.96
CA SER A 161 10.73 -0.96 14.60
C SER A 161 10.56 -0.31 13.22
N PHE A 162 11.67 -0.04 12.51
CA PHE A 162 11.67 0.67 11.24
C PHE A 162 12.30 -0.15 10.11
N ILE A 163 11.54 -0.33 9.04
CA ILE A 163 11.96 -1.03 7.82
C ILE A 163 12.43 -0.02 6.78
N PHE A 164 13.68 -0.15 6.34
CA PHE A 164 14.24 0.69 5.28
C PHE A 164 13.95 0.15 3.88
N ASN A 165 13.98 -1.17 3.71
CA ASN A 165 13.69 -1.84 2.45
C ASN A 165 13.10 -3.23 2.71
N CYS A 166 12.22 -3.67 1.81
CA CYS A 166 11.64 -5.00 1.81
C CYS A 166 11.40 -5.44 0.36
N SER A 167 11.94 -6.61 0.02
CA SER A 167 11.72 -7.27 -1.26
C SER A 167 11.20 -8.67 -0.99
N VAL A 168 10.15 -9.06 -1.70
CA VAL A 168 9.60 -10.42 -1.71
C VAL A 168 9.89 -10.99 -3.08
N MET A 169 10.53 -12.16 -3.13
CA MET A 169 10.81 -12.89 -4.36
C MET A 169 10.24 -14.30 -4.20
N MET A 170 9.46 -14.73 -5.18
CA MET A 170 9.09 -16.13 -5.31
C MET A 170 10.25 -16.85 -6.01
N ALA A 171 10.64 -18.02 -5.49
CA ALA A 171 11.67 -18.87 -6.06
C ALA A 171 11.13 -19.69 -7.24
#